data_AF-A0A5Y8W421-F1
#
_entry.id   AF-A0A5Y8W421-F1
#
_cell.length_a   1.000
_cell.length_b   1.000
_cell.length_c   1.000
_cell.angle_alpha   90.00
_cell.angle_beta   90.00
_cell.angle_gamma   90.00
#
_symmetry.space_group_name_H-M   'P 1'
#
loop_
_entity.id
_entity.type
_entity.pdbx_description
1 polymer ?
#
loop_
_entity_poly.entity_id
_entity_poly.type
_entity_poly.pdbx_seq_one_letter_code
_entity_poly.pdbx_strand_id
1 'polypeptide(L)'
;MTLENYAIFGGYFYHDLKHTLKAFNHKESKKCFKFIEKYKNDFYILMLADYELYRYFQDKNFTSKKAYLSVFAFKKRKKFQKEDIDEEKFIPEFINFLDQDNYKENFIKVKEAISKGRVYQINLTQNFKFHSKMDSFELFKLLLSRQDTEFKAFIKDEAREILSFSPELFFKTKKRKIFTKPMKGTIKRDKDPIKDEENKIFLQNDTKNLSENVMICDLLRNDLSKIITKKSLKTKLFEIQSHPTLHQMTSSVQGKLKKNISLYQIFKALFPCGSITGAPKLESIKFIEELEQRDRGIYCGTIGLIHKNKNKFSVAIRTLEKQDEIYTYSTGSGLVWDSKFKDEFEELKLKSAILNPCDFHLFETMYFKNSQILFLKEHLLRLINSALKFNFNTHKLFKDFYNILNQKSSYKEYQNFTLFKLDEKIFHKKHSLFYNFPLPFKNPHKEGILKLILYKDGRYDFQQSALKQNSNDILLLSDDKINSKSDNLYHKSSLRTFYNQHSYKWQQNLCYDIAFFNEKDELCEGSRTNLILEKNAQFYTPQIQSGMLNGVYRNFLINLGLIKEKVLFKQDLFEAENIYCINSVRGLKKVKLQ
;
A
#
# COMPACT_ATOMS: atom_id res chain seq x y z
N MET A 1 -19.94 -13.29 8.02
CA MET A 1 -18.94 -13.70 9.05
C MET A 1 -18.21 -12.45 9.46
N THR A 2 -18.32 -12.03 10.72
CA THR A 2 -17.50 -10.91 11.23
C THR A 2 -16.03 -11.25 11.04
N LEU A 3 -15.29 -10.35 10.40
CA LEU A 3 -13.92 -10.58 9.91
C LEU A 3 -12.87 -10.73 11.05
N GLU A 4 -13.28 -10.64 12.31
CA GLU A 4 -12.38 -10.60 13.48
C GLU A 4 -11.88 -11.98 13.95
N ASN A 5 -12.45 -13.08 13.43
CA ASN A 5 -12.21 -14.43 13.96
C ASN A 5 -11.52 -15.38 12.98
N TYR A 6 -10.73 -14.87 12.04
CA TYR A 6 -9.97 -15.69 11.10
C TYR A 6 -8.54 -15.18 10.86
N ALA A 7 -7.72 -16.05 10.30
CA ALA A 7 -6.40 -15.72 9.78
C ALA A 7 -6.10 -16.52 8.52
N ILE A 8 -5.17 -16.04 7.70
CA ILE A 8 -4.60 -16.78 6.58
C ILE A 8 -3.13 -17.03 6.89
N PHE A 9 -2.68 -18.26 6.61
CA PHE A 9 -1.26 -18.58 6.59
C PHE A 9 -0.98 -19.67 5.55
N GLY A 10 -0.12 -19.34 4.59
CA GLY A 10 0.13 -20.16 3.40
C GLY A 10 -1.16 -20.35 2.59
N GLY A 11 -1.46 -21.58 2.20
CA GLY A 11 -2.63 -21.92 1.38
C GLY A 11 -3.94 -22.16 2.14
N TYR A 12 -4.05 -21.73 3.41
CA TYR A 12 -5.20 -22.06 4.26
C TYR A 12 -5.76 -20.84 4.99
N PHE A 13 -7.08 -20.86 5.12
CA PHE A 13 -7.90 -19.99 5.96
C PHE A 13 -8.19 -20.72 7.27
N TYR A 14 -7.83 -20.12 8.40
CA TYR A 14 -8.03 -20.62 9.76
C TYR A 14 -9.16 -19.84 10.41
N HIS A 15 -10.10 -20.54 11.07
CA HIS A 15 -11.26 -19.92 11.69
C HIS A 15 -11.71 -20.70 12.92
N ASP A 16 -12.75 -20.20 13.59
CA ASP A 16 -13.18 -20.70 14.91
C ASP A 16 -12.07 -20.47 15.94
N LEU A 17 -11.72 -19.19 16.12
CA LEU A 17 -10.75 -18.70 17.11
C LEU A 17 -11.26 -19.01 18.53
N LYS A 18 -10.46 -19.72 19.31
CA LYS A 18 -10.81 -20.10 20.70
C LYS A 18 -10.00 -19.36 21.75
N HIS A 19 -8.76 -19.01 21.44
CA HIS A 19 -7.87 -18.34 22.38
C HIS A 19 -6.96 -17.33 21.67
N THR A 20 -6.79 -16.19 22.30
CA THR A 20 -5.78 -15.18 21.97
C THR A 20 -4.93 -14.91 23.21
N LEU A 21 -3.62 -14.99 23.07
CA LEU A 21 -2.68 -14.63 24.13
C LEU A 21 -1.71 -13.59 23.57
N LYS A 22 -1.42 -12.55 24.37
CA LYS A 22 -0.44 -11.51 24.06
C LYS A 22 0.58 -11.46 25.19
N ALA A 23 1.82 -11.11 24.86
CA ALA A 23 2.88 -10.93 25.84
C ALA A 23 3.57 -9.58 25.67
N PHE A 24 3.67 -8.90 26.82
CA PHE A 24 4.28 -7.59 27.01
C PHE A 24 5.47 -7.68 27.96
N ASN A 25 5.63 -8.80 28.67
CA ASN A 25 6.69 -9.05 29.64
C ASN A 25 7.07 -10.54 29.70
N HIS A 26 8.13 -10.83 30.45
CA HIS A 26 8.71 -12.16 30.53
C HIS A 26 7.76 -13.22 31.15
N LYS A 27 6.87 -12.84 32.08
CA LYS A 27 5.87 -13.76 32.69
C LYS A 27 4.85 -14.22 31.65
N GLU A 28 4.34 -13.29 30.84
CA GLU A 28 3.38 -13.58 29.77
C GLU A 28 4.01 -14.36 28.62
N SER A 29 5.24 -14.03 28.23
CA SER A 29 5.96 -14.79 27.20
C SER A 29 6.11 -16.27 27.57
N LYS A 30 6.44 -16.56 28.83
CA LYS A 30 6.44 -17.93 29.35
C LYS A 30 5.06 -18.59 29.27
N LYS A 31 3.98 -17.85 29.55
CA LYS A 31 2.60 -18.37 29.42
C LYS A 31 2.29 -18.71 27.96
N CYS A 32 2.66 -17.85 27.00
CA CYS A 32 2.47 -18.11 25.56
C CYS A 32 3.19 -19.41 25.12
N PHE A 33 4.48 -19.57 25.42
CA PHE A 33 5.20 -20.79 25.04
C PHE A 33 4.62 -22.06 25.71
N LYS A 34 4.24 -21.99 26.99
CA LYS A 34 3.58 -23.12 27.68
C LYS A 34 2.23 -23.46 27.07
N PHE A 35 1.43 -22.45 26.72
CA PHE A 35 0.14 -22.63 26.07
C PHE A 35 0.31 -23.35 24.72
N ILE A 36 1.26 -22.92 23.90
CA ILE A 36 1.54 -23.54 22.60
C ILE A 36 1.88 -25.03 22.79
N GLU A 37 2.80 -25.36 23.70
CA GLU A 37 3.21 -26.75 23.91
C GLU A 37 2.07 -27.63 24.42
N LYS A 38 1.23 -27.10 25.31
CA LYS A 38 0.09 -27.82 25.87
C LYS A 38 -0.98 -28.12 24.82
N TYR A 39 -1.31 -27.15 23.97
CA TYR A 39 -2.50 -27.22 23.11
C TYR A 39 -2.22 -27.38 21.61
N LYS A 40 -0.96 -27.53 21.19
CA LYS A 40 -0.60 -27.73 19.76
C LYS A 40 -1.29 -28.93 19.10
N ASN A 41 -1.74 -29.92 19.87
CA ASN A 41 -2.45 -31.09 19.34
C ASN A 41 -3.92 -30.79 19.05
N ASP A 42 -4.52 -29.83 19.77
CA ASP A 42 -5.96 -29.56 19.78
C ASP A 42 -6.36 -28.43 18.84
N PHE A 43 -5.41 -27.54 18.52
CA PHE A 43 -5.63 -26.34 17.71
C PHE A 43 -4.57 -26.18 16.62
N TYR A 44 -4.91 -25.37 15.62
CA TYR A 44 -3.97 -24.73 14.72
C TYR A 44 -3.53 -23.42 15.36
N ILE A 45 -2.30 -23.36 15.87
CA ILE A 45 -1.81 -22.22 16.62
C ILE A 45 -0.96 -21.35 15.71
N LEU A 46 -1.40 -20.12 15.49
CA LEU A 46 -0.64 -19.09 14.79
C LEU A 46 0.12 -18.25 15.81
N MET A 47 1.39 -17.96 15.53
CA MET A 47 2.29 -17.19 16.38
C MET A 47 2.88 -16.04 15.58
N LEU A 48 2.73 -14.83 16.12
CA LEU A 48 3.39 -13.61 15.69
C LEU A 48 4.44 -13.24 16.72
N ALA A 49 5.68 -13.06 16.28
CA ALA A 49 6.76 -12.58 17.13
C ALA A 49 7.45 -11.40 16.44
N ASP A 50 7.40 -10.25 17.08
CA ASP A 50 8.07 -9.05 16.62
C ASP A 50 9.59 -9.23 16.78
N TYR A 51 10.37 -8.45 16.02
CA TYR A 51 11.83 -8.50 16.08
C TYR A 51 12.32 -8.35 17.51
N GLU A 52 11.71 -7.46 18.29
CA GLU A 52 12.07 -7.14 19.68
C GLU A 52 11.86 -8.31 20.66
N LEU A 53 11.25 -9.43 20.26
CA LEU A 53 11.21 -10.65 21.07
C LEU A 53 12.64 -11.13 21.44
N TYR A 54 13.70 -10.75 20.73
CA TYR A 54 15.06 -11.10 21.15
C TYR A 54 15.42 -10.54 22.53
N ARG A 55 14.88 -9.37 22.90
CA ARG A 55 15.14 -8.73 24.21
C ARG A 55 14.66 -9.62 25.35
N TYR A 56 13.55 -10.35 25.17
CA TYR A 56 13.08 -11.34 26.14
C TYR A 56 14.09 -12.47 26.40
N PHE A 57 14.91 -12.86 25.42
CA PHE A 57 15.94 -13.89 25.61
C PHE A 57 17.23 -13.37 26.25
N GLN A 58 17.45 -12.06 26.24
CA GLN A 58 18.65 -11.39 26.74
C GLN A 58 18.44 -10.75 28.12
N ASP A 59 17.27 -10.17 28.35
CA ASP A 59 16.90 -9.49 29.58
C ASP A 59 15.61 -10.07 30.18
N LYS A 60 15.72 -10.55 31.43
CA LYS A 60 14.60 -11.14 32.17
C LYS A 60 13.58 -10.10 32.64
N ASN A 61 13.97 -8.83 32.70
CA ASN A 61 13.15 -7.72 33.16
C ASN A 61 12.54 -6.92 32.01
N PHE A 62 12.77 -7.34 30.76
CA PHE A 62 12.22 -6.66 29.59
C PHE A 62 10.70 -6.56 29.65
N THR A 63 10.20 -5.35 29.46
CA THR A 63 8.79 -5.02 29.34
C THR A 63 8.58 -4.11 28.12
N SER A 64 7.39 -4.16 27.55
CA SER A 64 7.01 -3.34 26.40
C SER A 64 5.58 -2.82 26.56
N LYS A 65 5.31 -1.64 26.00
CA LYS A 65 3.96 -1.09 25.89
C LYS A 65 3.13 -1.80 24.81
N LYS A 66 3.79 -2.40 23.82
CA LYS A 66 3.17 -3.15 22.72
C LYS A 66 3.46 -4.64 22.85
N ALA A 67 2.50 -5.48 22.46
CA ALA A 67 2.68 -6.93 22.49
C ALA A 67 3.73 -7.34 21.46
N TYR A 68 4.88 -7.85 21.92
CA TYR A 68 5.95 -8.34 21.03
C TYR A 68 5.78 -9.83 20.66
N LEU A 69 4.83 -10.52 21.30
CA LEU A 69 4.48 -11.90 21.00
C LEU A 69 2.97 -12.08 21.13
N SER A 70 2.33 -12.54 20.05
CA SER A 70 0.90 -12.84 20.00
C SER A 70 0.67 -14.27 19.51
N VAL A 71 -0.31 -14.95 20.10
CA VAL A 71 -0.65 -16.35 19.84
C VAL A 71 -2.15 -16.48 19.65
N PHE A 72 -2.56 -17.08 18.54
CA PHE A 72 -3.97 -17.28 18.17
C PHE A 72 -4.23 -18.77 17.95
N ALA A 73 -5.22 -19.34 18.63
CA ALA A 73 -5.55 -20.77 18.54
C ALA A 73 -6.88 -20.99 17.83
N PHE A 74 -6.82 -21.52 16.61
CA PHE A 74 -7.99 -21.80 15.78
C PHE A 74 -8.35 -23.29 15.80
N LYS A 75 -9.65 -23.61 15.79
CA LYS A 75 -10.11 -25.00 15.78
C LYS A 75 -10.17 -25.60 14.37
N LYS A 76 -10.48 -24.79 13.36
CA LYS A 76 -10.80 -25.25 12.01
C LYS A 76 -9.94 -24.54 10.96
N ARG A 77 -9.78 -25.20 9.80
CA ARG A 77 -9.15 -24.60 8.62
C ARG A 77 -9.81 -25.11 7.34
N LYS A 78 -9.79 -24.28 6.29
CA LYS A 78 -10.16 -24.64 4.91
C LYS A 78 -9.12 -24.11 3.92
N LYS A 79 -9.12 -24.58 2.67
CA LYS A 79 -8.23 -24.03 1.65
C LYS A 79 -8.59 -22.57 1.39
N PHE A 80 -7.57 -21.72 1.26
CA PHE A 80 -7.74 -20.34 0.83
C PHE A 80 -7.76 -20.29 -0.70
N GLN A 81 -8.76 -19.61 -1.26
CA GLN A 81 -8.88 -19.36 -2.69
C GLN A 81 -8.58 -17.90 -2.95
N LYS A 82 -7.90 -17.63 -4.07
CA LYS A 82 -7.68 -16.28 -4.55
C LYS A 82 -8.88 -15.84 -5.36
N GLU A 83 -9.09 -14.54 -5.37
CA GLU A 83 -10.08 -13.85 -6.18
C GLU A 83 -9.37 -12.72 -6.90
N ASP A 84 -9.81 -12.41 -8.11
CA ASP A 84 -9.32 -11.24 -8.84
C ASP A 84 -9.87 -9.96 -8.19
N ILE A 85 -9.02 -8.94 -8.12
CA ILE A 85 -9.39 -7.64 -7.60
C ILE A 85 -8.99 -6.58 -8.62
N ASP A 86 -9.88 -5.61 -8.79
CA ASP A 86 -9.63 -4.40 -9.55
C ASP A 86 -8.42 -3.63 -8.98
N GLU A 87 -7.34 -3.60 -9.74
CA GLU A 87 -6.10 -2.93 -9.32
C GLU A 87 -6.24 -1.40 -9.28
N GLU A 88 -7.22 -0.79 -9.97
CA GLU A 88 -7.43 0.66 -10.00
C GLU A 88 -7.83 1.23 -8.63
N LYS A 89 -8.31 0.38 -7.72
CA LYS A 89 -8.75 0.78 -6.38
C LYS A 89 -7.61 1.21 -5.46
N PHE A 90 -6.37 0.80 -5.75
CA PHE A 90 -5.22 1.05 -4.89
C PHE A 90 -4.36 2.19 -5.43
N ILE A 91 -4.41 3.33 -4.75
CA ILE A 91 -3.52 4.47 -4.96
C ILE A 91 -3.10 5.02 -3.59
N PRO A 92 -2.05 4.47 -2.98
CA PRO A 92 -1.67 4.82 -1.62
C PRO A 92 -1.22 6.29 -1.52
N GLU A 93 -1.67 6.98 -0.47
CA GLU A 93 -1.19 8.32 -0.10
C GLU A 93 0.00 8.18 0.85
N PHE A 94 1.20 8.42 0.34
CA PHE A 94 2.43 8.23 1.11
C PHE A 94 2.66 9.38 2.10
N ILE A 95 2.93 9.03 3.35
CA ILE A 95 3.34 9.95 4.42
C ILE A 95 4.84 10.26 4.29
N ASN A 96 5.63 9.24 3.98
CA ASN A 96 7.05 9.36 3.66
C ASN A 96 7.44 8.34 2.59
N PHE A 97 8.58 8.59 1.94
CA PHE A 97 9.15 7.71 0.92
C PHE A 97 10.47 7.12 1.41
N LEU A 98 11.09 6.25 0.59
CA LEU A 98 12.48 5.85 0.81
C LEU A 98 13.38 7.09 0.77
N ASP A 99 14.20 7.24 1.80
CA ASP A 99 15.06 8.40 2.00
C ASP A 99 16.49 8.04 1.57
N GLN A 100 16.86 8.46 0.36
CA GLN A 100 18.15 8.12 -0.22
C GLN A 100 19.33 8.71 0.57
N ASP A 101 19.17 9.90 1.14
CA ASP A 101 20.24 10.62 1.83
C ASP A 101 20.48 9.99 3.21
N ASN A 102 19.42 9.78 3.99
CA ASN A 102 19.52 9.05 5.26
C ASN A 102 20.02 7.60 5.05
N TYR A 103 19.65 6.94 3.96
CA TYR A 103 20.20 5.61 3.63
C TYR A 103 21.70 5.68 3.40
N LYS A 104 22.18 6.71 2.69
CA LYS A 104 23.60 6.91 2.37
C LYS A 104 24.43 7.13 3.62
N GLU A 105 23.95 7.96 4.53
CA GLU A 105 24.62 8.22 5.81
C GLU A 105 24.77 6.93 6.62
N ASN A 106 23.70 6.15 6.76
CA ASN A 106 23.75 4.90 7.51
C ASN A 106 24.54 3.81 6.79
N PHE A 107 24.54 3.79 5.46
CA PHE A 107 25.40 2.92 4.66
C PHE A 107 26.88 3.17 4.96
N ILE A 108 27.32 4.43 5.07
CA ILE A 108 28.69 4.79 5.43
C ILE A 108 29.04 4.28 6.84
N LYS A 109 28.16 4.50 7.82
CA LYS A 109 28.36 4.00 9.19
C LYS A 109 28.50 2.47 9.22
N VAL A 110 27.71 1.75 8.44
CA VAL A 110 27.81 0.29 8.32
C VAL A 110 29.16 -0.11 7.71
N LYS A 111 29.59 0.57 6.65
CA LYS A 111 30.89 0.32 6.01
C LYS A 111 32.07 0.54 6.95
N GLU A 112 32.02 1.57 7.79
CA GLU A 112 33.02 1.81 8.83
C GLU A 112 33.00 0.74 9.93
N ALA A 113 31.82 0.27 10.33
CA ALA A 113 31.72 -0.83 11.30
C ALA A 113 32.33 -2.13 10.74
N ILE A 114 32.13 -2.40 9.44
CA ILE A 114 32.74 -3.54 8.75
C ILE A 114 34.26 -3.37 8.64
N SER A 115 34.76 -2.19 8.26
CA SER A 115 36.21 -1.96 8.15
C SER A 115 36.94 -2.12 9.48
N LYS A 116 36.28 -1.80 10.60
CA LYS A 116 36.81 -1.97 11.96
C LYS A 116 36.68 -3.41 12.48
N GLY A 117 36.13 -4.33 11.69
CA GLY A 117 35.92 -5.73 12.09
C GLY A 117 34.84 -5.91 13.17
N ARG A 118 34.00 -4.89 13.43
CA ARG A 118 32.91 -4.98 14.42
C ARG A 118 31.86 -6.00 13.99
N VAL A 119 31.54 -5.98 12.69
CA VAL A 119 30.55 -6.85 12.04
C VAL A 119 31.04 -7.21 10.64
N TYR A 120 30.61 -8.36 10.11
CA TYR A 120 30.87 -8.79 8.74
C TYR A 120 29.71 -8.43 7.80
N GLN A 121 28.49 -8.41 8.34
CA GLN A 121 27.28 -8.10 7.61
C GLN A 121 26.26 -7.41 8.51
N ILE A 122 25.51 -6.45 7.94
CA ILE A 122 24.33 -5.84 8.55
C ILE A 122 23.18 -5.76 7.55
N ASN A 123 21.99 -6.17 7.96
CA ASN A 123 20.77 -5.86 7.22
C ASN A 123 20.34 -4.41 7.55
N LEU A 124 20.67 -3.46 6.68
CA LEU A 124 20.29 -2.05 6.83
C LEU A 124 18.88 -1.85 6.30
N THR A 125 18.01 -1.20 7.08
CA THR A 125 16.58 -1.14 6.74
C THR A 125 15.99 0.26 6.80
N GLN A 126 15.01 0.51 5.94
CA GLN A 126 14.15 1.68 5.99
C GLN A 126 12.68 1.25 6.06
N ASN A 127 11.86 2.16 6.58
CA ASN A 127 10.43 2.03 6.51
C ASN A 127 9.83 3.24 5.80
N PHE A 128 8.67 3.03 5.21
CA PHE A 128 7.84 4.10 4.72
C PHE A 128 6.39 3.79 5.06
N LYS A 129 5.61 4.85 5.16
CA LYS A 129 4.26 4.83 5.69
C LYS A 129 3.31 5.46 4.69
N PHE A 130 2.09 4.95 4.64
CA PHE A 130 1.05 5.47 3.77
C PHE A 130 -0.34 5.27 4.38
N HIS A 131 -1.29 6.03 3.87
CA HIS A 131 -2.70 5.82 4.06
C HIS A 131 -3.31 5.14 2.83
N SER A 132 -4.28 4.27 3.08
CA SER A 132 -5.17 3.74 2.06
C SER A 132 -6.54 3.57 2.68
N LYS A 133 -7.58 3.93 1.93
CA LYS A 133 -8.97 3.73 2.30
C LYS A 133 -9.40 2.28 2.09
N MET A 134 -8.65 1.51 1.31
CA MET A 134 -8.98 0.12 1.02
C MET A 134 -9.10 -0.69 2.29
N ASP A 135 -10.06 -1.61 2.30
CA ASP A 135 -10.11 -2.62 3.33
C ASP A 135 -8.81 -3.44 3.30
N SER A 136 -8.21 -3.71 4.46
CA SER A 136 -6.93 -4.40 4.52
C SER A 136 -6.97 -5.80 3.95
N PHE A 137 -8.12 -6.49 4.02
CA PHE A 137 -8.27 -7.79 3.42
C PHE A 137 -8.35 -7.70 1.90
N GLU A 138 -9.02 -6.67 1.36
CA GLU A 138 -9.00 -6.37 -0.08
C GLU A 138 -7.59 -5.99 -0.54
N LEU A 139 -6.88 -5.15 0.21
CA LEU A 139 -5.49 -4.80 -0.09
C LEU A 139 -4.59 -6.04 -0.06
N PHE A 140 -4.76 -6.95 0.91
CA PHE A 140 -4.02 -8.20 0.95
C PHE A 140 -4.25 -9.03 -0.32
N LYS A 141 -5.50 -9.20 -0.73
CA LYS A 141 -5.86 -9.93 -1.95
C LYS A 141 -5.30 -9.26 -3.21
N LEU A 142 -5.36 -7.92 -3.31
CA LEU A 142 -4.79 -7.16 -4.43
C LEU A 142 -3.28 -7.38 -4.51
N LEU A 143 -2.55 -7.23 -3.41
CA LEU A 143 -1.09 -7.43 -3.40
C LEU A 143 -0.68 -8.89 -3.60
N LEU A 144 -1.55 -9.86 -3.28
CA LEU A 144 -1.33 -11.27 -3.61
C LEU A 144 -1.31 -11.54 -5.12
N SER A 145 -2.05 -10.77 -5.92
CA SER A 145 -1.99 -10.88 -7.40
C SER A 145 -0.60 -10.51 -7.93
N ARG A 146 0.07 -9.54 -7.27
CA ARG A 146 1.41 -9.06 -7.60
C ARG A 146 2.51 -9.97 -7.07
N GLN A 147 2.32 -10.53 -5.87
CA GLN A 147 3.32 -11.39 -5.24
C GLN A 147 2.71 -12.48 -4.37
N ASP A 148 2.48 -13.64 -4.99
CA ASP A 148 2.00 -14.81 -4.26
C ASP A 148 3.15 -15.66 -3.70
N THR A 149 3.28 -15.74 -2.37
CA THR A 149 4.34 -16.51 -1.73
C THR A 149 3.83 -17.71 -0.93
N GLU A 150 4.72 -18.67 -0.66
CA GLU A 150 4.42 -19.88 0.11
C GLU A 150 4.01 -19.56 1.56
N PHE A 151 4.52 -18.46 2.12
CA PHE A 151 4.34 -18.06 3.51
C PHE A 151 3.50 -16.80 3.68
N LYS A 152 2.68 -16.47 2.68
CA LYS A 152 1.70 -15.38 2.78
C LYS A 152 0.86 -15.51 4.05
N ALA A 153 0.53 -14.39 4.67
CA ALA A 153 -0.30 -14.36 5.86
C ALA A 153 -1.18 -13.11 5.92
N PHE A 154 -2.39 -13.28 6.42
CA PHE A 154 -3.28 -12.17 6.78
C PHE A 154 -3.79 -12.41 8.20
N ILE A 155 -3.53 -11.47 9.10
CA ILE A 155 -3.91 -11.59 10.51
C ILE A 155 -4.44 -10.25 10.95
N LYS A 156 -5.67 -10.25 11.47
CA LYS A 156 -6.30 -9.08 12.05
C LYS A 156 -6.46 -9.33 13.55
N ASP A 157 -5.86 -8.46 14.36
CA ASP A 157 -6.09 -8.41 15.79
C ASP A 157 -6.58 -7.01 16.20
N GLU A 158 -7.00 -6.86 17.45
CA GLU A 158 -7.56 -5.59 17.98
C GLU A 158 -6.61 -4.38 17.86
N ALA A 159 -5.30 -4.62 17.84
CA ALA A 159 -4.29 -3.55 17.87
C ALA A 159 -3.68 -3.29 16.48
N ARG A 160 -3.65 -4.30 15.62
CA ARG A 160 -2.99 -4.21 14.31
C ARG A 160 -3.45 -5.26 13.32
N GLU A 161 -3.22 -4.98 12.05
CA GLU A 161 -3.47 -5.88 10.93
C GLU A 161 -2.17 -6.16 10.18
N ILE A 162 -1.85 -7.44 9.96
CA ILE A 162 -0.61 -7.89 9.32
C ILE A 162 -0.94 -8.51 7.97
N LEU A 163 -0.34 -7.97 6.91
CA LEU A 163 -0.43 -8.49 5.54
C LEU A 163 0.99 -8.88 5.11
N SER A 164 1.31 -10.16 5.16
CA SER A 164 2.64 -10.68 4.84
C SER A 164 2.68 -11.38 3.50
N PHE A 165 3.71 -11.08 2.72
CA PHE A 165 4.06 -11.71 1.45
C PHE A 165 5.47 -12.31 1.55
N SER A 166 5.80 -12.89 2.70
CA SER A 166 7.15 -13.40 2.95
C SER A 166 7.50 -14.57 2.02
N PRO A 167 8.65 -14.53 1.33
CA PRO A 167 9.15 -15.67 0.58
C PRO A 167 10.08 -16.57 1.41
N GLU A 168 10.57 -16.12 2.56
CA GLU A 168 11.69 -16.77 3.25
C GLU A 168 11.24 -17.67 4.41
N LEU A 169 11.72 -18.91 4.39
CA LEU A 169 11.55 -19.84 5.49
C LEU A 169 12.50 -19.50 6.63
N PHE A 170 11.96 -19.18 7.81
CA PHE A 170 12.79 -19.10 9.01
C PHE A 170 13.22 -20.49 9.45
N PHE A 171 12.26 -21.35 9.79
CA PHE A 171 12.49 -22.77 9.98
C PHE A 171 11.19 -23.57 9.85
N LYS A 172 11.32 -24.86 9.56
CA LYS A 172 10.23 -25.84 9.73
C LYS A 172 10.69 -27.04 10.53
N THR A 173 9.78 -27.60 11.30
CA THR A 173 9.99 -28.87 11.99
C THR A 173 8.94 -29.89 11.57
N LYS A 174 9.35 -31.16 11.49
CA LYS A 174 8.43 -32.31 11.36
C LYS A 174 8.99 -33.44 12.21
N LYS A 175 8.25 -33.84 13.25
CA LYS A 175 8.72 -34.77 14.29
C LYS A 175 9.96 -34.17 14.97
N ARG A 176 11.16 -34.72 14.74
CA ARG A 176 12.43 -34.20 15.26
C ARG A 176 13.39 -33.72 14.17
N LYS A 177 12.94 -33.57 12.92
CA LYS A 177 13.76 -32.96 11.87
C LYS A 177 13.49 -31.47 11.85
N ILE A 178 14.53 -30.66 11.92
CA ILE A 178 14.49 -29.22 11.73
C ILE A 178 15.21 -28.87 10.42
N PHE A 179 14.67 -27.90 9.69
CA PHE A 179 15.16 -27.46 8.40
C PHE A 179 15.01 -25.94 8.30
N THR A 180 16.06 -25.27 7.85
CA THR A 180 16.07 -23.86 7.46
C THR A 180 16.69 -23.73 6.07
N LYS A 181 16.33 -22.66 5.35
CA LYS A 181 16.74 -22.44 3.97
C LYS A 181 16.90 -20.95 3.69
N PRO A 182 18.03 -20.34 4.09
CA PRO A 182 18.34 -18.98 3.70
C PRO A 182 18.39 -18.84 2.17
N MET A 183 17.95 -17.68 1.71
CA MET A 183 18.00 -17.26 0.31
C MET A 183 18.84 -16.00 0.20
N LYS A 184 19.84 -16.00 -0.68
CA LYS A 184 20.72 -14.86 -0.98
C LYS A 184 21.13 -14.95 -2.44
N GLY A 185 21.05 -13.83 -3.15
CA GLY A 185 21.28 -13.76 -4.60
C GLY A 185 20.07 -14.16 -5.43
N THR A 186 19.63 -13.23 -6.27
CA THR A 186 18.49 -13.38 -7.18
C THR A 186 18.84 -12.76 -8.52
N ILE A 187 18.48 -13.42 -9.61
CA ILE A 187 18.60 -12.84 -10.96
C ILE A 187 17.30 -13.08 -11.72
N LYS A 188 16.89 -12.13 -12.57
CA LYS A 188 15.65 -12.21 -13.33
C LYS A 188 15.75 -13.33 -14.37
N ARG A 189 14.64 -14.03 -14.65
CA ARG A 189 14.56 -14.94 -15.81
C ARG A 189 14.66 -14.13 -17.09
N ASP A 190 15.38 -14.66 -18.06
CA ASP A 190 15.35 -14.14 -19.42
C ASP A 190 14.35 -14.91 -20.28
N LYS A 191 13.78 -14.24 -21.28
CA LYS A 191 12.94 -14.89 -22.30
C LYS A 191 13.81 -15.67 -23.28
N ASP A 192 15.05 -15.25 -23.48
CA ASP A 192 16.05 -15.94 -24.28
C ASP A 192 16.69 -17.07 -23.44
N PRO A 193 16.53 -18.35 -23.82
CA PRO A 193 17.04 -19.49 -23.05
C PRO A 193 18.56 -19.47 -22.84
N ILE A 194 19.33 -18.92 -23.79
CA ILE A 194 20.80 -18.86 -23.68
C ILE A 194 21.17 -17.86 -22.60
N LYS A 195 20.63 -16.64 -22.66
CA LYS A 195 20.83 -15.60 -21.64
C LYS A 195 20.28 -16.01 -20.28
N ASP A 196 19.18 -16.77 -20.24
CA ASP A 196 18.60 -17.27 -19.00
C ASP A 196 19.54 -18.27 -18.30
N GLU A 197 20.21 -19.15 -19.05
CA GLU A 197 21.22 -20.05 -18.52
C GLU A 197 22.52 -19.30 -18.17
N GLU A 198 22.95 -18.31 -18.96
CA GLU A 198 24.06 -17.42 -18.60
C GLU A 198 23.81 -16.69 -17.28
N ASN A 199 22.61 -16.15 -17.09
CA ASN A 199 22.19 -15.51 -15.83
C ASN A 199 22.28 -16.48 -14.65
N LYS A 200 21.84 -17.72 -14.86
CA LYS A 200 21.90 -18.77 -13.83
C LYS A 200 23.34 -19.16 -13.49
N ILE A 201 24.20 -19.34 -14.49
CA ILE A 201 25.63 -19.62 -14.32
C ILE A 201 26.32 -18.44 -13.65
N PHE A 202 25.99 -17.20 -14.03
CA PHE A 202 26.48 -15.99 -13.38
C PHE A 202 26.13 -15.98 -11.90
N LEU A 203 24.84 -16.18 -11.57
CA LEU A 203 24.41 -16.22 -10.17
C LEU A 203 25.13 -17.32 -9.39
N GLN A 204 25.35 -18.49 -9.99
CA GLN A 204 26.06 -19.59 -9.36
C GLN A 204 27.53 -19.30 -9.05
N ASN A 205 28.16 -18.39 -9.80
CA ASN A 205 29.59 -18.04 -9.68
C ASN A 205 29.84 -16.64 -9.10
N ASP A 206 28.80 -15.84 -8.85
CA ASP A 206 28.95 -14.48 -8.32
C ASP A 206 29.53 -14.50 -6.90
N THR A 207 30.74 -13.99 -6.78
CA THR A 207 31.56 -14.07 -5.56
C THR A 207 30.91 -13.35 -4.38
N LYS A 208 30.22 -12.23 -4.62
CA LYS A 208 29.48 -11.48 -3.59
C LYS A 208 28.34 -12.33 -3.02
N ASN A 209 27.47 -12.84 -3.88
CA ASN A 209 26.31 -13.65 -3.48
C ASN A 209 26.73 -14.96 -2.81
N LEU A 210 27.78 -15.62 -3.32
CA LEU A 210 28.36 -16.81 -2.68
C LEU A 210 28.86 -16.50 -1.27
N SER A 211 29.63 -15.43 -1.10
CA SER A 211 30.20 -15.03 0.19
C SER A 211 29.12 -14.70 1.23
N GLU A 212 28.09 -13.95 0.84
CA GLU A 212 26.96 -13.66 1.72
C GLU A 212 26.20 -14.94 2.09
N ASN A 213 25.96 -15.82 1.12
CA ASN A 213 25.23 -17.06 1.34
C ASN A 213 25.96 -18.01 2.30
N VAL A 214 27.27 -18.22 2.13
CA VAL A 214 28.09 -19.04 3.04
C VAL A 214 28.05 -18.49 4.45
N MET A 215 28.27 -17.19 4.62
CA MET A 215 28.29 -16.55 5.93
C MET A 215 26.97 -16.75 6.68
N ILE A 216 25.82 -16.57 6.00
CA ILE A 216 24.51 -16.83 6.59
C ILE A 216 24.30 -18.32 6.87
N CYS A 217 24.73 -19.21 5.97
CA CYS A 217 24.64 -20.64 6.19
C CYS A 217 25.45 -21.06 7.43
N ASP A 218 26.66 -20.55 7.61
CA ASP A 218 27.51 -20.83 8.76
C ASP A 218 26.94 -20.29 10.07
N LEU A 219 26.36 -19.10 10.04
CA LEU A 219 25.61 -18.56 11.19
C LEU A 219 24.47 -19.50 11.61
N LEU A 220 23.70 -20.00 10.63
CA LEU A 220 22.59 -20.93 10.90
C LEU A 220 23.06 -22.33 11.32
N ARG A 221 24.18 -22.81 10.80
CA ARG A 221 24.83 -24.06 11.26
C ARG A 221 25.22 -23.94 12.73
N ASN A 222 25.85 -22.84 13.11
CA ASN A 222 26.22 -22.56 14.49
C ASN A 222 25.00 -22.53 15.40
N ASP A 223 23.94 -21.83 15.01
CA ASP A 223 22.72 -21.73 15.80
C ASP A 223 21.99 -23.07 15.95
N LEU A 224 21.86 -23.84 14.86
CA LEU A 224 21.24 -25.17 14.90
C LEU A 224 22.05 -26.16 15.74
N SER A 225 23.39 -26.09 15.71
CA SER A 225 24.28 -26.99 16.45
C SER A 225 23.95 -27.06 17.95
N LYS A 226 23.44 -25.96 18.52
CA LYS A 226 23.06 -25.83 19.93
C LYS A 226 21.91 -26.78 20.32
N ILE A 227 21.00 -27.08 19.38
CA ILE A 227 19.73 -27.78 19.64
C ILE A 227 19.59 -29.14 18.94
N ILE A 228 20.52 -29.52 18.06
CA ILE A 228 20.49 -30.81 17.35
C ILE A 228 21.42 -31.85 17.98
N THR A 229 21.19 -33.13 17.67
CA THR A 229 22.07 -34.23 18.05
C THR A 229 23.40 -34.14 17.30
N LYS A 230 24.51 -34.51 17.98
CA LYS A 230 25.84 -34.58 17.36
C LYS A 230 25.79 -35.41 16.06
N LYS A 231 26.58 -35.02 15.06
CA LYS A 231 26.67 -35.68 13.73
C LYS A 231 25.37 -35.70 12.90
N SER A 232 24.31 -35.00 13.31
CA SER A 232 23.04 -34.95 12.55
C SER A 232 22.91 -33.76 11.59
N LEU A 233 23.82 -32.78 11.69
CA LEU A 233 23.84 -31.60 10.83
C LEU A 233 24.16 -32.02 9.39
N LYS A 234 23.34 -31.56 8.44
CA LYS A 234 23.57 -31.73 7.00
C LYS A 234 23.33 -30.40 6.30
N THR A 235 24.18 -30.08 5.35
CA THR A 235 24.10 -28.86 4.55
C THR A 235 24.12 -29.18 3.07
N LYS A 236 23.41 -28.37 2.28
CA LYS A 236 23.59 -28.28 0.83
C LYS A 236 23.74 -26.80 0.48
N LEU A 237 24.83 -26.46 -0.19
CA LEU A 237 25.17 -25.08 -0.48
C LEU A 237 24.83 -24.73 -1.93
N PHE A 238 24.44 -23.47 -2.14
CA PHE A 238 24.35 -22.84 -3.46
C PHE A 238 23.42 -23.55 -4.45
N GLU A 239 22.34 -24.17 -3.97
CA GLU A 239 21.31 -24.73 -4.84
C GLU A 239 20.56 -23.59 -5.54
N ILE A 240 20.70 -23.49 -6.86
CA ILE A 240 19.93 -22.57 -7.68
C ILE A 240 18.54 -23.13 -7.94
N GLN A 241 17.51 -22.33 -7.64
CA GLN A 241 16.11 -22.66 -7.89
C GLN A 241 15.53 -21.73 -8.93
N SER A 242 15.07 -22.31 -10.03
CA SER A 242 14.37 -21.57 -11.08
C SER A 242 12.89 -21.46 -10.74
N HIS A 243 12.42 -20.22 -10.63
CA HIS A 243 11.01 -19.86 -10.54
C HIS A 243 10.55 -19.29 -11.89
N PRO A 244 9.24 -19.10 -12.11
CA PRO A 244 8.74 -18.56 -13.39
C PRO A 244 9.33 -17.20 -13.79
N THR A 245 9.66 -16.34 -12.82
CA THR A 245 10.12 -14.96 -13.07
C THR A 245 11.57 -14.66 -12.65
N LEU A 246 12.18 -15.52 -11.82
CA LEU A 246 13.56 -15.35 -11.33
C LEU A 246 14.28 -16.69 -11.09
N HIS A 247 15.61 -16.66 -11.04
CA HIS A 247 16.44 -17.68 -10.40
C HIS A 247 16.85 -17.21 -9.00
N GLN A 248 16.83 -18.12 -8.02
CA GLN A 248 17.15 -17.83 -6.63
C GLN A 248 18.23 -18.79 -6.12
N MET A 249 19.32 -18.28 -5.56
CA MET A 249 20.29 -19.10 -4.86
C MET A 249 19.85 -19.35 -3.42
N THR A 250 19.92 -20.61 -3.01
CA THR A 250 19.53 -21.06 -1.67
C THR A 250 20.53 -22.04 -1.10
N SER A 251 20.71 -22.01 0.22
CA SER A 251 21.43 -23.05 0.93
C SER A 251 20.50 -23.67 1.96
N SER A 252 20.58 -24.98 2.16
CA SER A 252 19.75 -25.66 3.16
C SER A 252 20.60 -26.17 4.31
N VAL A 253 20.10 -25.96 5.52
CA VAL A 253 20.70 -26.48 6.75
C VAL A 253 19.64 -27.29 7.48
N GLN A 254 19.94 -28.54 7.79
CA GLN A 254 19.02 -29.43 8.48
C GLN A 254 19.71 -30.25 9.55
N GLY A 255 18.94 -30.70 10.53
CA GLY A 255 19.44 -31.55 11.59
C GLY A 255 18.32 -32.29 12.33
N LYS A 256 18.73 -33.18 13.24
CA LYS A 256 17.81 -33.92 14.11
C LYS A 256 17.84 -33.28 15.50
N LEU A 257 16.72 -32.72 15.94
CA LEU A 257 16.58 -32.13 17.27
C LEU A 257 16.90 -33.15 18.37
N LYS A 258 17.55 -32.67 19.44
CA LYS A 258 17.73 -33.43 20.70
C LYS A 258 16.36 -33.88 21.24
N LYS A 259 16.35 -34.90 22.10
CA LYS A 259 15.10 -35.34 22.75
C LYS A 259 14.51 -34.17 23.57
N ASN A 260 13.18 -34.04 23.58
CA ASN A 260 12.44 -33.06 24.39
C ASN A 260 12.77 -31.58 24.16
N ILE A 261 13.26 -31.21 22.96
CA ILE A 261 13.44 -29.80 22.60
C ILE A 261 12.09 -29.11 22.44
N SER A 262 11.84 -28.08 23.24
CA SER A 262 10.64 -27.25 23.16
C SER A 262 10.77 -26.13 22.11
N LEU A 263 9.64 -25.57 21.68
CA LEU A 263 9.61 -24.42 20.78
C LEU A 263 10.36 -23.22 21.37
N TYR A 264 10.26 -22.99 22.67
CA TYR A 264 11.03 -21.96 23.37
C TYR A 264 12.54 -22.15 23.18
N GLN A 265 13.05 -23.38 23.31
CA GLN A 265 14.47 -23.66 23.11
C GLN A 265 14.91 -23.47 21.66
N ILE A 266 14.02 -23.77 20.69
CA ILE A 266 14.28 -23.48 19.27
C ILE A 266 14.39 -21.97 19.05
N PHE A 267 13.42 -21.19 19.53
CA PHE A 267 13.44 -19.73 19.39
C PHE A 267 14.64 -19.09 20.08
N LYS A 268 14.96 -19.50 21.31
CA LYS A 268 16.14 -19.01 22.04
C LYS A 268 17.45 -19.23 21.28
N ALA A 269 17.55 -20.31 20.49
CA ALA A 269 18.74 -20.61 19.71
C ALA A 269 18.78 -19.88 18.37
N LEU A 270 17.63 -19.73 17.70
CA LEU A 270 17.56 -19.29 16.30
C LEU A 270 17.15 -17.83 16.11
N PHE A 271 16.40 -17.23 17.05
CA PHE A 271 15.78 -15.91 16.89
C PHE A 271 16.69 -14.78 17.39
N PRO A 272 16.75 -13.62 16.71
CA PRO A 272 16.15 -13.32 15.41
C PRO A 272 16.88 -14.05 14.26
N CYS A 273 16.23 -14.12 13.10
CA CYS A 273 16.77 -14.87 11.96
C CYS A 273 18.07 -14.24 11.46
N GLY A 274 19.13 -15.04 11.31
CA GLY A 274 20.45 -14.52 10.95
C GLY A 274 20.50 -13.76 9.62
N SER A 275 19.70 -14.16 8.62
CA SER A 275 19.68 -13.60 7.27
C SER A 275 19.17 -12.16 7.17
N ILE A 276 18.42 -11.70 8.18
CA ILE A 276 17.81 -10.35 8.26
C ILE A 276 18.35 -9.51 9.41
N THR A 277 19.39 -9.99 10.09
CA THR A 277 20.10 -9.28 11.15
C THR A 277 21.50 -8.95 10.67
N GLY A 278 22.36 -9.96 10.55
CA GLY A 278 23.78 -9.77 10.29
C GLY A 278 24.65 -10.78 11.06
N ALA A 279 25.95 -10.68 10.84
CA ALA A 279 26.96 -11.52 11.48
C ALA A 279 28.12 -10.66 12.01
N PRO A 280 28.65 -10.92 13.23
CA PRO A 280 28.14 -11.83 14.26
C PRO A 280 26.81 -11.36 14.87
N LYS A 281 25.85 -12.27 15.05
CA LYS A 281 24.45 -11.93 15.37
C LYS A 281 24.26 -10.95 16.54
N LEU A 282 24.90 -11.21 17.69
CA LEU A 282 24.69 -10.39 18.89
C LEU A 282 25.22 -8.96 18.70
N GLU A 283 26.36 -8.81 18.04
CA GLU A 283 26.95 -7.49 17.78
C GLU A 283 26.16 -6.74 16.70
N SER A 284 25.69 -7.45 15.67
CA SER A 284 24.79 -6.88 14.67
C SER A 284 23.49 -6.34 15.27
N ILE A 285 22.90 -7.03 16.26
CA ILE A 285 21.68 -6.55 16.94
C ILE A 285 21.94 -5.21 17.64
N LYS A 286 23.03 -5.12 18.43
CA LYS A 286 23.38 -3.88 19.14
C LYS A 286 23.62 -2.73 18.16
N PHE A 287 24.39 -3.00 17.11
CA PHE A 287 24.70 -1.97 16.11
C PHE A 287 23.45 -1.51 15.35
N ILE A 288 22.50 -2.41 15.07
CA ILE A 288 21.19 -2.04 14.48
C ILE A 288 20.39 -1.13 15.43
N GLU A 289 20.37 -1.41 16.73
CA GLU A 289 19.70 -0.56 17.72
C GLU A 289 20.31 0.85 17.77
N GLU A 290 21.64 0.95 17.76
CA GLU A 290 22.37 2.23 17.71
C GLU A 290 22.08 3.01 16.43
N LEU A 291 22.01 2.31 15.29
CA LEU A 291 21.91 2.88 13.96
C LEU A 291 20.49 3.33 13.58
N GLU A 292 19.50 2.45 13.78
CA GLU A 292 18.13 2.70 13.31
C GLU A 292 17.28 3.51 14.28
N GLN A 293 17.62 3.49 15.58
CA GLN A 293 16.92 4.23 16.65
C GLN A 293 15.40 4.07 16.64
N ARG A 294 14.92 2.91 16.19
CA ARG A 294 13.51 2.52 16.16
C ARG A 294 13.37 1.02 16.37
N ASP A 295 12.21 0.62 16.89
CA ASP A 295 11.81 -0.78 16.83
C ASP A 295 11.44 -1.17 15.39
N ARG A 296 11.74 -2.40 15.00
CA ARG A 296 11.34 -2.97 13.70
C ARG A 296 9.94 -3.57 13.74
N GLY A 297 9.42 -3.90 14.92
CA GLY A 297 8.07 -4.44 15.08
C GLY A 297 7.95 -5.81 14.41
N ILE A 298 6.85 -6.07 13.69
CA ILE A 298 6.72 -7.36 13.00
C ILE A 298 7.78 -7.54 11.90
N TYR A 299 8.27 -6.46 11.29
CA TYR A 299 9.30 -6.56 10.25
C TYR A 299 10.59 -7.16 10.82
N CYS A 300 11.21 -8.08 10.09
CA CYS A 300 12.34 -8.89 10.57
C CYS A 300 12.00 -9.85 11.74
N GLY A 301 10.78 -9.84 12.25
CA GLY A 301 10.24 -10.82 13.18
C GLY A 301 9.89 -12.15 12.49
N THR A 302 8.87 -12.84 13.00
CA THR A 302 8.40 -14.09 12.40
C THR A 302 6.90 -14.31 12.55
N ILE A 303 6.33 -14.94 11.52
CA ILE A 303 4.96 -15.45 11.50
C ILE A 303 5.05 -16.96 11.33
N GLY A 304 4.34 -17.72 12.16
CA GLY A 304 4.34 -19.16 11.97
C GLY A 304 3.14 -19.90 12.52
N LEU A 305 2.99 -21.11 12.01
CA LEU A 305 1.93 -22.04 12.34
C LEU A 305 2.49 -23.26 13.04
N ILE A 306 1.86 -23.63 14.15
CA ILE A 306 2.14 -24.80 14.97
C ILE A 306 0.90 -25.69 14.98
N HIS A 307 1.06 -26.96 14.60
CA HIS A 307 0.03 -27.97 14.79
C HIS A 307 0.66 -29.36 14.92
N LYS A 308 0.32 -30.05 16.02
CA LYS A 308 0.87 -31.35 16.41
C LYS A 308 2.40 -31.29 16.46
N ASN A 309 3.06 -32.12 15.66
CA ASN A 309 4.52 -32.22 15.54
C ASN A 309 5.06 -31.48 14.30
N LYS A 310 4.33 -30.49 13.79
CA LYS A 310 4.71 -29.69 12.63
C LYS A 310 4.70 -28.21 13.00
N ASN A 311 5.84 -27.57 12.79
CA ASN A 311 5.98 -26.12 12.92
C ASN A 311 6.47 -25.57 11.58
N LYS A 312 5.96 -24.42 11.17
CA LYS A 312 6.42 -23.72 9.97
C LYS A 312 6.40 -22.22 10.24
N PHE A 313 7.58 -21.62 10.23
CA PHE A 313 7.79 -20.20 10.49
C PHE A 313 8.47 -19.54 9.30
N SER A 314 7.99 -18.36 8.92
CA SER A 314 8.63 -17.49 7.93
C SER A 314 9.26 -16.28 8.58
N VAL A 315 10.26 -15.71 7.92
CA VAL A 315 10.82 -14.42 8.32
C VAL A 315 9.84 -13.34 7.88
N ALA A 316 9.44 -12.44 8.77
CA ALA A 316 8.45 -11.41 8.45
C ALA A 316 9.09 -10.25 7.64
N ILE A 317 9.32 -10.51 6.37
CA ILE A 317 9.76 -9.54 5.35
C ILE A 317 8.68 -9.40 4.28
N ARG A 318 8.72 -8.32 3.49
CA ARG A 318 7.65 -7.98 2.54
C ARG A 318 6.28 -8.03 3.22
N THR A 319 6.19 -7.35 4.36
CA THR A 319 5.06 -7.42 5.29
C THR A 319 4.62 -6.00 5.60
N LEU A 320 3.33 -5.75 5.43
CA LEU A 320 2.65 -4.54 5.88
C LEU A 320 2.11 -4.77 7.30
N GLU A 321 2.22 -3.74 8.10
CA GLU A 321 1.55 -3.63 9.39
C GLU A 321 0.65 -2.38 9.37
N LYS A 322 -0.66 -2.58 9.50
CA LYS A 322 -1.63 -1.51 9.73
C LYS A 322 -1.80 -1.32 11.23
N GLN A 323 -1.52 -0.13 11.74
CA GLN A 323 -1.90 0.31 13.08
C GLN A 323 -2.70 1.60 12.91
N ASP A 324 -3.87 1.67 13.55
CA ASP A 324 -4.85 2.72 13.30
C ASP A 324 -5.18 2.82 11.79
N GLU A 325 -4.94 3.97 11.16
CA GLU A 325 -5.11 4.20 9.73
C GLU A 325 -3.80 4.30 8.95
N ILE A 326 -2.68 3.90 9.55
CA ILE A 326 -1.34 3.99 8.94
C ILE A 326 -0.83 2.60 8.63
N TYR A 327 -0.52 2.37 7.35
CA TYR A 327 0.26 1.21 6.92
C TYR A 327 1.75 1.53 7.01
N THR A 328 2.51 0.64 7.64
CA THR A 328 3.97 0.66 7.61
C THR A 328 4.47 -0.51 6.77
N TYR A 329 5.31 -0.22 5.79
CA TYR A 329 6.08 -1.22 5.05
C TYR A 329 7.56 -0.97 5.27
N SER A 330 8.33 -2.04 5.46
CA SER A 330 9.78 -1.94 5.64
C SER A 330 10.50 -2.80 4.61
N THR A 331 11.66 -2.31 4.21
CA THR A 331 12.57 -2.98 3.27
C THR A 331 14.01 -2.77 3.74
N GLY A 332 14.93 -3.58 3.24
CA GLY A 332 16.33 -3.46 3.58
C GLY A 332 17.21 -4.33 2.70
N SER A 333 18.51 -4.17 2.86
CA SER A 333 19.50 -4.98 2.15
C SER A 333 20.66 -5.40 3.06
N GLY A 334 21.24 -6.55 2.72
CA GLY A 334 22.35 -7.15 3.45
C GLY A 334 23.67 -6.54 3.02
N LEU A 335 24.18 -5.60 3.81
CA LEU A 335 25.43 -4.91 3.52
C LEU A 335 26.63 -5.75 3.94
N VAL A 336 27.53 -5.99 2.98
CA VAL A 336 28.86 -6.58 3.16
C VAL A 336 29.93 -5.59 2.72
N TRP A 337 31.20 -5.96 2.84
CA TRP A 337 32.30 -5.09 2.40
C TRP A 337 32.15 -4.68 0.92
N ASP A 338 31.81 -5.58 0.01
CA ASP A 338 31.72 -5.26 -1.42
C ASP A 338 30.39 -4.61 -1.84
N SER A 339 29.50 -4.31 -0.90
CA SER A 339 28.24 -3.62 -1.19
C SER A 339 28.49 -2.22 -1.76
N LYS A 340 27.71 -1.84 -2.77
CA LYS A 340 27.75 -0.53 -3.42
C LYS A 340 26.44 0.21 -3.17
N PHE A 341 26.51 1.44 -2.68
CA PHE A 341 25.34 2.23 -2.29
C PHE A 341 24.21 2.24 -3.34
N LYS A 342 24.54 2.50 -4.61
CA LYS A 342 23.53 2.55 -5.70
C LYS A 342 22.78 1.22 -5.82
N ASP A 343 23.49 0.11 -5.91
CA ASP A 343 22.89 -1.22 -6.11
C ASP A 343 21.98 -1.59 -4.94
N GLU A 344 22.43 -1.32 -3.72
CA GLU A 344 21.69 -1.62 -2.49
C GLU A 344 20.43 -0.76 -2.39
N PHE A 345 20.49 0.52 -2.75
CA PHE A 345 19.32 1.40 -2.72
C PHE A 345 18.30 1.05 -3.81
N GLU A 346 18.75 0.65 -5.00
CA GLU A 346 17.87 0.12 -6.05
C GLU A 346 17.21 -1.21 -5.61
N GLU A 347 17.91 -2.05 -4.85
CA GLU A 347 17.32 -3.25 -4.26
C GLU A 347 16.18 -2.92 -3.29
N LEU A 348 16.30 -1.86 -2.49
CA LEU A 348 15.22 -1.39 -1.61
C LEU A 348 13.98 -0.99 -2.44
N LYS A 349 14.16 -0.23 -3.53
CA LYS A 349 13.07 0.18 -4.45
C LYS A 349 12.41 -1.02 -5.11
N LEU A 350 13.19 -1.99 -5.57
CA LEU A 350 12.66 -3.21 -6.18
C LEU A 350 11.80 -4.00 -5.20
N LYS A 351 12.23 -4.11 -3.94
CA LYS A 351 11.49 -4.81 -2.88
C LYS A 351 10.23 -4.07 -2.42
N SER A 352 10.14 -2.76 -2.61
CA SER A 352 8.93 -1.97 -2.31
C SER A 352 7.95 -1.88 -3.48
N ALA A 353 8.36 -2.25 -4.71
CA ALA A 353 7.54 -2.12 -5.92
C ALA A 353 6.20 -2.86 -5.88
N ILE A 354 6.02 -3.85 -4.99
CA ILE A 354 4.72 -4.48 -4.74
C ILE A 354 3.62 -3.46 -4.38
N LEU A 355 4.00 -2.32 -3.79
CA LEU A 355 3.10 -1.23 -3.39
C LEU A 355 2.90 -0.16 -4.48
N ASN A 356 3.53 -0.30 -5.65
CA ASN A 356 3.30 0.65 -6.73
C ASN A 356 1.85 0.52 -7.22
N PRO A 357 1.09 1.61 -7.36
CA PRO A 357 -0.21 1.56 -8.04
C PRO A 357 0.00 1.22 -9.52
N CYS A 358 -1.08 0.89 -10.23
CA CYS A 358 -1.04 0.80 -11.70
C CYS A 358 -0.57 2.12 -12.30
N ASP A 359 -0.03 2.09 -13.52
CA ASP A 359 0.36 3.32 -14.19
C ASP A 359 -0.85 4.21 -14.46
N PHE A 360 -0.74 5.48 -14.06
CA PHE A 360 -1.78 6.48 -14.28
C PHE A 360 -1.21 7.87 -14.48
N HIS A 361 -2.01 8.72 -15.11
CA HIS A 361 -1.78 10.16 -15.17
C HIS A 361 -2.87 10.90 -14.40
N LEU A 362 -2.54 12.07 -13.90
CA LEU A 362 -3.52 12.99 -13.34
C LEU A 362 -3.99 13.93 -14.45
N PHE A 363 -5.22 14.41 -14.37
CA PHE A 363 -5.70 15.39 -15.33
C PHE A 363 -6.72 16.35 -14.76
N GLU A 364 -6.84 17.50 -15.42
CA GLU A 364 -7.91 18.46 -15.22
C GLU A 364 -8.71 18.69 -16.49
N THR A 365 -9.95 19.12 -16.33
CA THR A 365 -10.85 19.44 -17.45
C THR A 365 -11.53 20.74 -17.11
N MET A 366 -11.30 21.75 -17.93
CA MET A 366 -11.59 23.14 -17.62
C MET A 366 -12.37 23.77 -18.77
N TYR A 367 -13.25 24.70 -18.42
CA TYR A 367 -13.87 25.57 -19.43
C TYR A 367 -12.89 26.64 -19.85
N PHE A 368 -12.72 26.81 -21.16
CA PHE A 368 -11.95 27.92 -21.72
C PHE A 368 -12.82 28.76 -22.64
N LYS A 369 -12.58 30.07 -22.64
CA LYS A 369 -13.26 31.05 -23.48
C LYS A 369 -12.33 32.23 -23.75
N ASN A 370 -12.17 32.63 -25.01
CA ASN A 370 -11.37 33.79 -25.43
C ASN A 370 -9.96 33.85 -24.78
N SER A 371 -9.21 32.73 -24.81
CA SER A 371 -7.88 32.61 -24.18
C SER A 371 -7.87 32.85 -22.66
N GLN A 372 -9.01 32.63 -22.01
CA GLN A 372 -9.14 32.61 -20.57
C GLN A 372 -9.65 31.25 -20.11
N ILE A 373 -9.21 30.81 -18.93
CA ILE A 373 -9.63 29.54 -18.33
C ILE A 373 -10.35 29.85 -17.02
N LEU A 374 -11.54 29.28 -16.88
CA LEU A 374 -12.35 29.41 -15.67
C LEU A 374 -11.77 28.53 -14.55
N PHE A 375 -11.60 29.09 -13.35
CA PHE A 375 -11.08 28.41 -12.15
C PHE A 375 -9.67 27.78 -12.32
N LEU A 376 -8.82 28.34 -13.19
CA LEU A 376 -7.50 27.75 -13.51
C LEU A 376 -6.66 27.50 -12.25
N LYS A 377 -6.63 28.47 -11.32
CA LYS A 377 -5.88 28.33 -10.07
C LYS A 377 -6.40 27.17 -9.22
N GLU A 378 -7.72 27.07 -9.03
CA GLU A 378 -8.34 26.01 -8.25
C GLU A 378 -8.10 24.61 -8.87
N HIS A 379 -8.17 24.52 -10.20
CA HIS A 379 -7.84 23.30 -10.93
C HIS A 379 -6.36 22.90 -10.74
N LEU A 380 -5.42 23.84 -10.87
CA LEU A 380 -4.00 23.59 -10.66
C LEU A 380 -3.69 23.17 -9.22
N LEU A 381 -4.29 23.83 -8.22
CA LEU A 381 -4.13 23.47 -6.81
C LEU A 381 -4.60 22.03 -6.55
N ARG A 382 -5.75 21.63 -7.09
CA ARG A 382 -6.25 20.25 -6.95
C ARG A 382 -5.33 19.22 -7.62
N LEU A 383 -4.84 19.55 -8.82
CA LEU A 383 -3.90 18.71 -9.56
C LEU A 383 -2.59 18.53 -8.79
N ILE A 384 -2.00 19.63 -8.31
CA ILE A 384 -0.76 19.65 -7.53
C ILE A 384 -0.91 18.91 -6.20
N ASN A 385 -2.01 19.12 -5.48
CA ASN A 385 -2.27 18.42 -4.23
C ASN A 385 -2.30 16.89 -4.43
N SER A 386 -2.92 16.43 -5.52
CA SER A 386 -2.92 15.01 -5.88
C SER A 386 -1.53 14.54 -6.31
N ALA A 387 -0.82 15.34 -7.09
CA ALA A 387 0.52 15.04 -7.59
C ALA A 387 1.52 14.84 -6.44
N LEU A 388 1.51 15.71 -5.43
CA LEU A 388 2.39 15.61 -4.26
C LEU A 388 2.11 14.33 -3.44
N LYS A 389 0.84 14.03 -3.15
CA LYS A 389 0.41 12.82 -2.42
C LYS A 389 0.88 11.53 -3.07
N PHE A 390 0.95 11.53 -4.40
CA PHE A 390 1.33 10.38 -5.20
C PHE A 390 2.75 10.44 -5.74
N ASN A 391 3.62 11.34 -5.27
CA ASN A 391 5.01 11.45 -5.73
C ASN A 391 5.20 11.69 -7.24
N PHE A 392 4.35 12.52 -7.84
CA PHE A 392 4.60 13.04 -9.18
C PHE A 392 5.61 14.19 -9.09
N ASN A 393 6.50 14.31 -10.07
CA ASN A 393 7.36 15.48 -10.16
C ASN A 393 6.52 16.72 -10.51
N THR A 394 6.48 17.71 -9.61
CA THR A 394 5.68 18.94 -9.78
C THR A 394 6.51 20.17 -10.12
N HIS A 395 7.85 20.07 -10.16
CA HIS A 395 8.74 21.22 -10.27
C HIS A 395 8.45 22.08 -11.51
N LYS A 396 8.32 21.44 -12.68
CA LYS A 396 8.02 22.13 -13.93
C LYS A 396 6.66 22.84 -13.88
N LEU A 397 5.62 22.13 -13.40
CA LEU A 397 4.26 22.67 -13.30
C LEU A 397 4.21 23.88 -12.36
N PHE A 398 4.86 23.83 -11.20
CA PHE A 398 4.95 24.97 -10.28
C PHE A 398 5.64 26.17 -10.91
N LYS A 399 6.77 25.94 -11.59
CA LYS A 399 7.53 27.00 -12.26
C LYS A 399 6.70 27.69 -13.34
N ASP A 400 6.07 26.91 -14.21
CA ASP A 400 5.33 27.43 -15.37
C ASP A 400 4.05 28.18 -14.95
N PHE A 401 3.44 27.81 -13.82
CA PHE A 401 2.20 28.41 -13.31
C PHE A 401 2.37 29.29 -12.07
N TYR A 402 3.60 29.66 -11.71
CA TYR A 402 3.93 30.37 -10.46
C TYR A 402 3.06 31.61 -10.24
N ASN A 403 2.88 32.44 -11.27
CA ASN A 403 2.10 33.68 -11.16
C ASN A 403 0.62 33.41 -10.85
N ILE A 404 0.01 32.41 -11.48
CA ILE A 404 -1.39 32.04 -11.26
C ILE A 404 -1.58 31.46 -9.85
N LEU A 405 -0.66 30.60 -9.42
CA LEU A 405 -0.71 29.96 -8.11
C LEU A 405 -0.59 30.97 -6.96
N ASN A 406 0.19 32.04 -7.14
CA ASN A 406 0.42 33.07 -6.12
C ASN A 406 -0.55 34.25 -6.14
N GLN A 407 -1.43 34.35 -7.14
CA GLN A 407 -2.46 35.40 -7.16
C GLN A 407 -3.41 35.25 -5.96
N LYS A 408 -3.70 36.31 -5.23
CA LYS A 408 -4.67 36.27 -4.12
C LYS A 408 -6.08 36.02 -4.66
N SER A 409 -6.73 34.95 -4.19
CA SER A 409 -8.15 34.70 -4.48
C SER A 409 -8.99 35.45 -3.44
N SER A 410 -9.97 36.24 -3.88
CA SER A 410 -10.96 36.86 -3.00
C SER A 410 -12.35 36.44 -3.45
N TYR A 411 -13.10 35.81 -2.55
CA TYR A 411 -14.48 35.41 -2.84
C TYR A 411 -15.53 36.46 -2.44
N LYS A 412 -15.09 37.62 -1.94
CA LYS A 412 -15.98 38.69 -1.46
C LYS A 412 -16.97 39.18 -2.53
N GLU A 413 -16.55 39.27 -3.79
CA GLU A 413 -17.44 39.73 -4.89
C GLU A 413 -18.52 38.71 -5.30
N TYR A 414 -18.46 37.49 -4.76
CA TYR A 414 -19.40 36.39 -5.01
C TYR A 414 -20.27 36.10 -3.78
N GLN A 415 -20.06 36.82 -2.67
CA GLN A 415 -20.93 36.75 -1.50
C GLN A 415 -22.30 37.36 -1.84
N ASN A 416 -23.35 36.92 -1.13
CA ASN A 416 -24.73 37.41 -1.25
C ASN A 416 -25.46 37.10 -2.57
N PHE A 417 -24.91 36.24 -3.43
CA PHE A 417 -25.65 35.71 -4.58
C PHE A 417 -26.43 34.46 -4.19
N THR A 418 -27.67 34.34 -4.66
CA THR A 418 -28.36 33.04 -4.71
C THR A 418 -27.64 32.10 -5.69
N LEU A 419 -27.78 30.79 -5.53
CA LEU A 419 -27.18 29.77 -6.40
C LEU A 419 -27.35 30.07 -7.90
N PHE A 420 -28.57 30.35 -8.36
CA PHE A 420 -28.86 30.59 -9.78
C PHE A 420 -28.23 31.89 -10.32
N LYS A 421 -28.37 33.01 -9.59
CA LYS A 421 -27.74 34.29 -9.99
C LYS A 421 -26.21 34.19 -10.00
N LEU A 422 -25.62 33.38 -9.11
CA LEU A 422 -24.18 33.13 -9.09
C LEU A 422 -23.74 32.33 -10.31
N ASP A 423 -24.45 31.25 -10.64
CA ASP A 423 -24.18 30.44 -11.84
C ASP A 423 -24.26 31.30 -13.12
N GLU A 424 -25.31 32.11 -13.25
CA GLU A 424 -25.47 33.06 -14.36
C GLU A 424 -24.29 34.03 -14.43
N LYS A 425 -23.84 34.58 -13.28
CA LYS A 425 -22.68 35.47 -13.21
C LYS A 425 -21.40 34.77 -13.66
N ILE A 426 -21.16 33.52 -13.28
CA ILE A 426 -19.92 32.78 -13.57
C ILE A 426 -19.85 32.34 -15.04
N PHE A 427 -20.94 31.84 -15.61
CA PHE A 427 -20.89 31.26 -16.95
C PHE A 427 -21.24 32.25 -18.07
N HIS A 428 -21.89 33.38 -17.74
CA HIS A 428 -22.37 34.34 -18.75
C HIS A 428 -21.88 35.78 -18.57
N LYS A 429 -21.27 36.16 -17.43
CA LYS A 429 -20.78 37.53 -17.18
C LYS A 429 -19.26 37.57 -16.98
N LYS A 430 -18.67 38.76 -17.11
CA LYS A 430 -17.23 38.98 -16.86
C LYS A 430 -16.96 39.01 -15.35
N HIS A 431 -15.91 38.32 -14.91
CA HIS A 431 -15.53 38.24 -13.49
C HIS A 431 -14.06 37.81 -13.33
N SER A 432 -13.54 37.77 -12.09
CA SER A 432 -12.12 37.48 -11.81
C SER A 432 -11.69 36.02 -11.87
N LEU A 433 -12.63 35.06 -11.78
CA LEU A 433 -12.31 33.61 -11.87
C LEU A 433 -11.87 33.15 -13.28
N PHE A 434 -11.86 34.02 -14.29
CA PHE A 434 -11.25 33.78 -15.60
C PHE A 434 -9.79 34.23 -15.60
N TYR A 435 -8.88 33.26 -15.73
CA TYR A 435 -7.45 33.53 -15.78
C TYR A 435 -6.98 33.61 -17.22
N ASN A 436 -6.26 34.68 -17.56
CA ASN A 436 -5.62 34.79 -18.87
C ASN A 436 -4.61 33.66 -19.07
N PHE A 437 -4.76 32.91 -20.15
CA PHE A 437 -3.88 31.83 -20.52
C PHE A 437 -3.71 31.83 -22.04
N PRO A 438 -2.64 32.47 -22.57
CA PRO A 438 -2.37 32.41 -24.00
C PRO A 438 -2.09 30.95 -24.37
N LEU A 439 -3.02 30.34 -25.11
CA LEU A 439 -2.90 28.95 -25.49
C LEU A 439 -1.63 28.79 -26.35
N PRO A 440 -0.71 27.86 -26.00
CA PRO A 440 0.55 27.71 -26.72
C PRO A 440 0.39 27.02 -28.09
N PHE A 441 -0.82 26.92 -28.61
CA PHE A 441 -1.20 26.22 -29.84
C PHE A 441 -2.38 26.93 -30.52
N LYS A 442 -2.50 26.75 -31.85
CA LYS A 442 -3.61 27.32 -32.64
C LYS A 442 -4.94 26.82 -32.09
N ASN A 443 -5.84 27.75 -31.79
CA ASN A 443 -7.14 27.46 -31.21
C ASN A 443 -8.25 27.60 -32.28
N PRO A 444 -8.93 26.51 -32.69
CA PRO A 444 -10.01 26.57 -33.65
C PRO A 444 -11.36 27.02 -33.06
N HIS A 445 -11.50 27.13 -31.73
CA HIS A 445 -12.78 27.40 -31.06
C HIS A 445 -12.73 28.65 -30.17
N LYS A 446 -13.76 29.52 -30.25
CA LYS A 446 -13.86 30.70 -29.35
C LYS A 446 -14.09 30.31 -27.88
N GLU A 447 -14.75 29.17 -27.66
CA GLU A 447 -15.00 28.56 -26.35
C GLU A 447 -14.99 27.03 -26.47
N GLY A 448 -14.65 26.32 -25.38
CA GLY A 448 -14.55 24.87 -25.41
C GLY A 448 -14.05 24.26 -24.10
N ILE A 449 -13.54 23.02 -24.22
CA ILE A 449 -12.98 22.25 -23.12
C ILE A 449 -11.47 22.12 -23.30
N LEU A 450 -10.72 22.50 -22.27
CA LEU A 450 -9.27 22.29 -22.20
C LEU A 450 -8.96 21.21 -21.15
N LYS A 451 -8.28 20.15 -21.56
CA LYS A 451 -7.80 19.08 -20.69
C LYS A 451 -6.29 19.25 -20.47
N LEU A 452 -5.87 19.38 -19.22
CA LEU A 452 -4.46 19.37 -18.80
C LEU A 452 -4.12 17.98 -18.28
N ILE A 453 -3.09 17.34 -18.80
CA ILE A 453 -2.64 16.00 -18.39
C ILE A 453 -1.27 16.12 -17.75
N LEU A 454 -1.07 15.56 -16.55
CA LEU A 454 0.20 15.52 -15.83
C LEU A 454 0.68 14.07 -15.71
N TYR A 455 1.89 13.80 -16.19
CA TYR A 455 2.56 12.51 -16.07
C TYR A 455 3.49 12.46 -14.86
N LYS A 456 3.85 11.23 -14.44
CA LYS A 456 4.64 10.96 -13.24
C LYS A 456 5.99 11.69 -13.21
N ASP A 457 6.64 11.79 -14.36
CA ASP A 457 7.94 12.44 -14.56
C ASP A 457 7.88 13.99 -14.55
N GLY A 458 6.68 14.56 -14.45
CA GLY A 458 6.44 16.00 -14.41
C GLY A 458 6.26 16.66 -15.77
N ARG A 459 6.28 15.88 -16.86
CA ARG A 459 5.77 16.37 -18.15
C ARG A 459 4.26 16.59 -18.03
N TYR A 460 3.77 17.59 -18.75
CA TYR A 460 2.35 17.83 -18.88
C TYR A 460 1.99 18.28 -20.29
N ASP A 461 0.79 17.91 -20.73
CA ASP A 461 0.25 18.18 -22.06
C ASP A 461 -1.13 18.83 -21.97
N PHE A 462 -1.56 19.45 -23.07
CA PHE A 462 -2.90 19.97 -23.21
C PHE A 462 -3.64 19.32 -24.39
N GLN A 463 -4.92 19.06 -24.21
CA GLN A 463 -5.83 18.60 -25.26
C GLN A 463 -7.06 19.51 -25.31
N GLN A 464 -7.53 19.84 -26.50
CA GLN A 464 -8.74 20.65 -26.70
C GLN A 464 -9.87 19.82 -27.30
N SER A 465 -11.09 20.17 -26.92
CA SER A 465 -12.29 19.64 -27.56
C SER A 465 -13.42 20.67 -27.55
N ALA A 466 -14.32 20.57 -28.52
CA ALA A 466 -15.49 21.41 -28.59
C ALA A 466 -16.43 21.16 -27.39
N LEU A 467 -17.05 22.22 -26.90
CA LEU A 467 -18.12 22.11 -25.91
C LEU A 467 -19.40 21.62 -26.61
N LYS A 468 -19.62 20.30 -26.62
CA LYS A 468 -20.87 19.73 -27.13
C LYS A 468 -22.03 20.10 -26.19
N GLN A 469 -23.09 20.69 -26.76
CA GLN A 469 -24.36 20.89 -26.06
C GLN A 469 -25.07 19.53 -25.92
N ASN A 470 -25.48 19.19 -24.69
CA ASN A 470 -26.45 18.11 -24.47
C ASN A 470 -27.84 18.75 -24.36
N SER A 471 -28.73 18.38 -25.28
CA SER A 471 -30.14 18.79 -25.23
C SER A 471 -30.93 17.98 -24.20
N ASN A 472 -30.44 16.78 -23.87
CA ASN A 472 -31.08 15.87 -22.93
C ASN A 472 -30.93 16.37 -21.46
N ASP A 473 -32.01 16.28 -20.67
CA ASP A 473 -32.07 16.65 -19.24
C ASP A 473 -32.27 15.43 -18.32
N ILE A 474 -32.11 14.21 -18.81
CA ILE A 474 -32.32 12.97 -18.06
C ILE A 474 -31.09 12.64 -17.19
N LEU A 475 -31.32 12.30 -15.92
CA LEU A 475 -30.36 11.69 -15.01
C LEU A 475 -30.72 10.22 -14.82
N LEU A 476 -29.89 9.32 -15.36
CA LEU A 476 -30.06 7.88 -15.15
C LEU A 476 -29.49 7.46 -13.79
N LEU A 477 -30.06 6.42 -13.19
CA LEU A 477 -29.51 5.80 -11.99
C LEU A 477 -28.73 4.54 -12.36
N SER A 478 -27.50 4.42 -11.88
CA SER A 478 -26.69 3.22 -12.07
C SER A 478 -27.06 2.14 -11.05
N ASP A 479 -27.17 0.89 -11.52
CA ASP A 479 -27.25 -0.28 -10.64
C ASP A 479 -25.87 -0.67 -10.08
N ASP A 480 -24.79 -0.29 -10.78
CA ASP A 480 -23.42 -0.51 -10.30
C ASP A 480 -23.11 0.34 -9.07
N LYS A 481 -22.40 -0.28 -8.10
CA LYS A 481 -22.03 0.35 -6.83
C LYS A 481 -20.58 0.76 -6.81
N ILE A 482 -20.33 2.01 -6.43
CA ILE A 482 -19.01 2.52 -6.09
C ILE A 482 -18.58 1.87 -4.76
N ASN A 483 -17.33 1.46 -4.64
CA ASN A 483 -16.77 1.06 -3.35
C ASN A 483 -16.14 2.31 -2.71
N SER A 484 -16.79 2.86 -1.69
CA SER A 484 -16.38 4.09 -0.98
C SER A 484 -14.98 3.99 -0.34
N LYS A 485 -14.46 2.78 -0.18
CA LYS A 485 -13.10 2.46 0.29
C LYS A 485 -12.03 2.47 -0.81
N SER A 486 -12.36 2.85 -2.06
CA SER A 486 -11.36 2.90 -3.14
C SER A 486 -10.57 4.22 -3.09
N ASP A 487 -9.25 4.14 -3.22
CA ASP A 487 -8.36 5.32 -3.13
C ASP A 487 -8.54 6.27 -4.33
N ASN A 488 -8.87 5.73 -5.50
CA ASN A 488 -8.93 6.48 -6.77
C ASN A 488 -10.11 7.45 -6.89
N LEU A 489 -11.14 7.33 -6.04
CA LEU A 489 -12.36 8.16 -6.15
C LEU A 489 -12.11 9.64 -5.87
N TYR A 490 -11.11 9.95 -5.06
CA TYR A 490 -10.87 11.29 -4.52
C TYR A 490 -9.92 12.12 -5.37
N HIS A 491 -9.44 11.55 -6.47
CA HIS A 491 -8.45 12.16 -7.34
C HIS A 491 -8.89 12.06 -8.80
N LYS A 492 -8.61 13.12 -9.57
CA LYS A 492 -8.91 13.13 -11.00
C LYS A 492 -7.76 12.48 -11.77
N SER A 493 -7.73 11.15 -11.75
CA SER A 493 -6.75 10.32 -12.44
C SER A 493 -7.34 9.64 -13.66
N SER A 494 -6.50 9.03 -14.50
CA SER A 494 -6.93 8.16 -15.60
C SER A 494 -7.55 6.83 -15.15
N LEU A 495 -7.43 6.46 -13.87
CA LEU A 495 -8.01 5.23 -13.29
C LEU A 495 -9.49 5.46 -12.97
N ARG A 496 -10.30 5.47 -14.03
CA ARG A 496 -11.73 5.79 -14.01
C ARG A 496 -12.56 4.80 -14.82
N THR A 497 -12.13 3.55 -14.89
CA THR A 497 -12.81 2.52 -15.68
C THR A 497 -14.30 2.40 -15.28
N PHE A 498 -14.58 2.44 -13.98
CA PHE A 498 -15.95 2.45 -13.43
C PHE A 498 -16.84 3.59 -13.98
N TYR A 499 -16.28 4.80 -14.17
CA TYR A 499 -17.05 5.93 -14.71
C TYR A 499 -17.16 5.87 -16.24
N ASN A 500 -16.12 5.36 -16.90
CA ASN A 500 -16.03 5.33 -18.35
C ASN A 500 -16.92 4.26 -18.99
N GLN A 501 -17.21 3.17 -18.29
CA GLN A 501 -18.02 2.05 -18.81
C GLN A 501 -19.41 2.49 -19.31
N HIS A 502 -20.01 3.51 -18.67
CA HIS A 502 -21.31 4.06 -19.09
C HIS A 502 -21.21 5.41 -19.80
N SER A 503 -20.00 5.90 -20.06
CA SER A 503 -19.82 7.25 -20.62
C SER A 503 -20.41 7.42 -22.02
N TYR A 504 -20.52 6.34 -22.78
CA TYR A 504 -21.15 6.34 -24.11
C TYR A 504 -22.59 6.89 -24.08
N LYS A 505 -23.34 6.66 -22.99
CA LYS A 505 -24.75 7.10 -22.88
C LYS A 505 -24.86 8.62 -22.96
N TRP A 506 -24.07 9.35 -22.18
CA TRP A 506 -24.09 10.82 -22.25
C TRP A 506 -23.32 11.37 -23.46
N GLN A 507 -22.34 10.62 -24.01
CA GLN A 507 -21.61 11.01 -25.23
C GLN A 507 -22.51 10.96 -26.48
N GLN A 508 -23.45 10.01 -26.52
CA GLN A 508 -24.45 9.86 -27.56
C GLN A 508 -25.77 10.60 -27.25
N ASN A 509 -25.77 11.46 -26.22
CA ASN A 509 -26.93 12.27 -25.79
C ASN A 509 -28.17 11.45 -25.39
N LEU A 510 -27.99 10.20 -24.95
CA LEU A 510 -29.06 9.34 -24.40
C LEU A 510 -29.48 9.77 -22.98
N CYS A 511 -28.58 10.44 -22.26
CA CYS A 511 -28.87 11.11 -20.99
C CYS A 511 -27.98 12.34 -20.79
N TYR A 512 -28.28 13.16 -19.79
CA TYR A 512 -27.39 14.23 -19.35
C TYR A 512 -26.21 13.70 -18.53
N ASP A 513 -26.48 12.84 -17.54
CA ASP A 513 -25.49 12.16 -16.72
C ASP A 513 -26.07 10.88 -16.10
N ILE A 514 -25.25 10.16 -15.32
CA ILE A 514 -25.58 8.91 -14.65
C ILE A 514 -25.14 9.02 -13.20
N ALA A 515 -26.08 8.94 -12.26
CA ALA A 515 -25.82 8.99 -10.84
C ALA A 515 -25.39 7.62 -10.30
N PHE A 516 -24.37 7.62 -9.44
CA PHE A 516 -23.86 6.43 -8.78
C PHE A 516 -24.16 6.43 -7.29
N PHE A 517 -24.21 5.23 -6.73
CA PHE A 517 -24.39 4.98 -5.29
C PHE A 517 -23.25 4.12 -4.79
N ASN A 518 -22.92 4.22 -3.50
CA ASN A 518 -21.92 3.35 -2.89
C ASN A 518 -22.50 2.04 -2.35
N GLU A 519 -21.66 1.19 -1.77
CA GLU A 519 -22.05 -0.09 -1.18
C GLU A 519 -23.03 0.00 0.01
N LYS A 520 -23.29 1.22 0.51
CA LYS A 520 -24.26 1.52 1.58
C LYS A 520 -25.53 2.20 1.05
N ASP A 521 -25.72 2.22 -0.27
CA ASP A 521 -26.81 2.90 -0.97
C ASP A 521 -26.85 4.43 -0.80
N GLU A 522 -25.74 5.02 -0.34
CA GLU A 522 -25.58 6.47 -0.30
C GLU A 522 -25.29 6.99 -1.71
N LEU A 523 -25.92 8.09 -2.10
CA LEU A 523 -25.68 8.82 -3.34
C LEU A 523 -24.25 9.37 -3.35
N CYS A 524 -23.53 9.21 -4.47
CA CYS A 524 -22.15 9.65 -4.64
C CYS A 524 -22.07 10.87 -5.59
N GLU A 525 -21.72 10.65 -6.86
CA GLU A 525 -21.62 11.67 -7.89
C GLU A 525 -22.21 11.15 -9.22
N GLY A 526 -22.26 12.03 -10.23
CA GLY A 526 -22.51 11.65 -11.61
C GLY A 526 -21.25 11.11 -12.30
N SER A 527 -21.35 10.63 -13.55
CA SER A 527 -20.17 10.20 -14.35
C SER A 527 -19.19 11.34 -14.61
N ARG A 528 -19.70 12.57 -14.73
CA ARG A 528 -18.91 13.78 -15.02
C ARG A 528 -19.34 15.03 -14.24
N THR A 529 -20.24 14.89 -13.27
CA THR A 529 -20.79 16.00 -12.48
C THR A 529 -20.91 15.64 -11.00
N ASN A 530 -20.94 16.63 -10.12
CA ASN A 530 -21.49 16.45 -8.78
C ASN A 530 -22.99 16.77 -8.79
N LEU A 531 -23.73 16.23 -7.82
CA LEU A 531 -25.19 16.41 -7.71
C LEU A 531 -25.56 17.39 -6.58
N ILE A 532 -26.64 18.15 -6.81
CA ILE A 532 -27.31 18.99 -5.81
C ILE A 532 -28.80 18.62 -5.81
N LEU A 533 -29.37 18.41 -4.62
CA LEU A 533 -30.80 18.22 -4.38
C LEU A 533 -31.35 19.43 -3.65
N GLU A 534 -32.42 20.01 -4.18
CA GLU A 534 -33.19 21.05 -3.51
C GLU A 534 -34.30 20.41 -2.67
N LYS A 535 -34.27 20.64 -1.34
CA LYS A 535 -35.27 20.16 -0.39
C LYS A 535 -35.53 21.24 0.65
N ASN A 536 -36.80 21.60 0.87
CA ASN A 536 -37.22 22.60 1.86
C ASN A 536 -36.49 23.94 1.68
N ALA A 537 -36.41 24.44 0.44
CA ALA A 537 -35.67 25.67 0.08
C ALA A 537 -34.19 25.68 0.51
N GLN A 538 -33.57 24.51 0.65
CA GLN A 538 -32.13 24.33 0.90
C GLN A 538 -31.51 23.41 -0.16
N PHE A 539 -30.23 23.62 -0.44
CA PHE A 539 -29.47 22.83 -1.41
C PHE A 539 -28.49 21.89 -0.71
N TYR A 540 -28.65 20.59 -0.96
CA TYR A 540 -27.81 19.54 -0.40
C TYR A 540 -26.99 18.87 -1.50
N THR A 541 -25.73 18.57 -1.23
CA THR A 541 -24.88 17.74 -2.09
C THR A 541 -24.41 16.53 -1.28
N PRO A 542 -24.17 15.37 -1.93
CA PRO A 542 -23.56 14.23 -1.24
C PRO A 542 -22.31 14.62 -0.48
N GLN A 543 -22.02 13.98 0.64
CA GLN A 543 -20.77 14.19 1.39
C GLN A 543 -19.58 13.50 0.71
N ILE A 544 -18.38 14.06 0.83
CA ILE A 544 -17.17 13.47 0.22
C ILE A 544 -16.96 12.02 0.69
N GLN A 545 -17.26 11.71 1.95
CA GLN A 545 -17.07 10.38 2.53
C GLN A 545 -17.91 9.30 1.85
N SER A 546 -18.99 9.64 1.13
CA SER A 546 -19.79 8.69 0.36
C SER A 546 -19.06 8.17 -0.90
N GLY A 547 -17.90 8.73 -1.26
CA GLY A 547 -17.03 8.21 -2.32
C GLY A 547 -17.17 8.99 -3.62
N MET A 548 -16.62 10.20 -3.66
CA MET A 548 -16.62 11.02 -4.87
C MET A 548 -15.48 12.05 -4.91
N LEU A 549 -15.23 12.58 -6.10
CA LEU A 549 -14.32 13.69 -6.32
C LEU A 549 -14.96 15.02 -5.84
N ASN A 550 -14.21 15.78 -5.03
CA ASN A 550 -14.62 17.15 -4.71
C ASN A 550 -14.40 18.06 -5.93
N GLY A 551 -15.45 18.25 -6.74
CA GLY A 551 -15.43 19.12 -7.92
C GLY A 551 -15.06 20.56 -7.57
N VAL A 552 -14.31 21.23 -8.47
CA VAL A 552 -13.91 22.64 -8.26
C VAL A 552 -15.12 23.54 -8.04
N TYR A 553 -16.16 23.40 -8.87
CA TYR A 553 -17.36 24.22 -8.73
C TYR A 553 -18.17 23.86 -7.47
N ARG A 554 -18.27 22.57 -7.13
CA ARG A 554 -18.88 22.11 -5.87
C ARG A 554 -18.20 22.73 -4.66
N ASN A 555 -16.87 22.65 -4.59
CA ASN A 555 -16.08 23.19 -3.50
C ASN A 555 -16.25 24.71 -3.38
N PHE A 556 -16.29 25.41 -4.52
CA PHE A 556 -16.55 26.85 -4.56
C PHE A 556 -17.94 27.21 -3.98
N LEU A 557 -18.99 26.46 -4.32
CA LEU A 557 -20.34 26.68 -3.79
C LEU A 557 -20.45 26.37 -2.29
N ILE A 558 -19.77 25.33 -1.79
CA ILE A 558 -19.68 25.02 -0.35
C ILE A 558 -19.00 26.16 0.41
N ASN A 559 -17.87 26.67 -0.10
CA ASN A 559 -17.14 27.77 0.53
C ASN A 559 -17.94 29.07 0.63
N LEU A 560 -18.92 29.27 -0.27
CA LEU A 560 -19.86 30.39 -0.22
C LEU A 560 -21.09 30.12 0.65
N GLY A 561 -21.22 28.90 1.21
CA GLY A 561 -22.37 28.50 2.03
C GLY A 561 -23.66 28.28 1.24
N LEU A 562 -23.58 28.13 -0.09
CA LEU A 562 -24.76 28.00 -0.95
C LEU A 562 -25.31 26.58 -1.02
N ILE A 563 -24.47 25.58 -0.77
CA ILE A 563 -24.85 24.18 -0.70
C ILE A 563 -24.22 23.53 0.54
N LYS A 564 -24.90 22.52 1.09
CA LYS A 564 -24.46 21.81 2.31
C LYS A 564 -24.22 20.33 2.03
N GLU A 565 -23.18 19.77 2.61
CA GLU A 565 -22.93 18.34 2.54
C GLU A 565 -23.96 17.58 3.39
N LYS A 566 -24.45 16.45 2.87
CA LYS A 566 -25.35 15.54 3.60
C LYS A 566 -25.15 14.11 3.09
N VAL A 567 -25.39 13.12 3.96
CA VAL A 567 -25.63 11.75 3.49
C VAL A 567 -26.98 11.73 2.79
N LEU A 568 -26.99 11.38 1.51
CA LEU A 568 -28.18 11.34 0.67
C LEU A 568 -28.36 9.92 0.15
N PHE A 569 -29.60 9.50 -0.06
CA PHE A 569 -29.96 8.17 -0.53
C PHE A 569 -30.79 8.24 -1.80
N LYS A 570 -31.06 7.08 -2.40
CA LYS A 570 -31.93 6.98 -3.59
C LYS A 570 -33.29 7.64 -3.37
N GLN A 571 -33.87 7.52 -2.18
CA GLN A 571 -35.16 8.13 -1.85
C GLN A 571 -35.10 9.67 -1.85
N ASP A 572 -33.97 10.26 -1.45
CA ASP A 572 -33.81 11.72 -1.47
C ASP A 572 -33.88 12.31 -2.88
N LEU A 573 -33.49 11.54 -3.90
CA LEU A 573 -33.63 11.96 -5.31
C LEU A 573 -35.10 12.04 -5.72
N PHE A 574 -35.93 11.08 -5.32
CA PHE A 574 -37.36 11.07 -5.65
C PHE A 574 -38.15 12.16 -4.90
N GLU A 575 -37.72 12.50 -3.69
CA GLU A 575 -38.34 13.53 -2.86
C GLU A 575 -37.81 14.95 -3.12
N ALA A 576 -36.76 15.10 -3.92
CA ALA A 576 -36.18 16.40 -4.20
C ALA A 576 -37.17 17.26 -5.02
N GLU A 577 -37.33 18.52 -4.64
CA GLU A 577 -38.10 19.50 -5.41
C GLU A 577 -37.47 19.68 -6.80
N ASN A 578 -36.13 19.73 -6.83
CA ASN A 578 -35.34 19.81 -8.04
C ASN A 578 -34.01 19.09 -7.87
N ILE A 579 -33.50 18.53 -8.97
CA ILE A 579 -32.18 17.89 -9.04
C ILE A 579 -31.32 18.66 -10.03
N TYR A 580 -30.08 18.94 -9.63
CA TYR A 580 -29.12 19.65 -10.45
C TYR A 580 -27.81 18.88 -10.57
N CYS A 581 -27.29 18.82 -11.78
CA CYS A 581 -25.93 18.38 -12.07
C CYS A 581 -25.03 19.61 -12.22
N ILE A 582 -23.87 19.59 -11.56
CA ILE A 582 -22.90 20.70 -11.60
C ILE A 582 -21.50 20.26 -11.98
N ASN A 583 -20.79 21.09 -12.75
CA ASN A 583 -19.33 21.05 -12.86
C ASN A 583 -18.77 22.41 -13.30
N SER A 584 -17.45 22.60 -13.21
CA SER A 584 -16.78 23.85 -13.64
C SER A 584 -16.69 24.02 -15.16
N VAL A 585 -17.26 23.09 -15.95
CA VAL A 585 -17.25 23.16 -17.41
C VAL A 585 -18.58 23.69 -17.97
N ARG A 586 -19.70 23.25 -17.39
CA ARG A 586 -21.07 23.46 -17.88
C ARG A 586 -21.96 24.20 -16.90
N GLY A 587 -21.45 24.52 -15.71
CA GLY A 587 -22.23 25.16 -14.66
C GLY A 587 -23.33 24.26 -14.13
N LEU A 588 -24.44 24.89 -13.75
CA LEU A 588 -25.61 24.25 -13.19
C LEU A 588 -26.64 23.87 -14.25
N LYS A 589 -27.01 22.60 -14.28
CA LYS A 589 -28.08 22.07 -15.15
C LYS A 589 -29.12 21.36 -14.31
N LYS A 590 -30.37 21.81 -14.41
CA LYS A 590 -31.54 21.08 -13.89
C LYS A 590 -31.77 19.82 -14.72
N VAL A 591 -32.00 18.70 -14.04
CA VAL A 591 -32.23 17.38 -14.64
C VAL A 591 -33.48 16.71 -14.05
N LYS A 592 -33.97 15.66 -14.72
CA LYS A 592 -35.10 14.84 -14.30
C LYS A 592 -34.67 13.37 -14.19
N LEU A 593 -35.19 12.66 -13.21
CA LEU A 593 -34.95 11.21 -13.09
C LEU A 593 -35.68 10.46 -14.19
N GLN A 594 -35.06 9.39 -14.67
CA GLN A 594 -35.70 8.37 -15.48
C GLN A 594 -35.35 6.99 -14.97
#